data_AF-A0A7X3G2H9-F1
#
_entry.id   AF-A0A7X3G2H9-F1
#
_cell.length_a   1.000
_cell.length_b   1.000
_cell.length_c   1.000
_cell.angle_alpha   90.00
_cell.angle_beta   90.00
_cell.angle_gamma   90.00
#
_symmetry.space_group_name_H-M   'P 1'
#
loop_
_entity.id
_entity.type
_entity.pdbx_description
1 polymer ?
#
loop_
_entity_poly.entity_id
_entity_poly.type
_entity_poly.pdbx_seq_one_letter_code
_entity_poly.pdbx_strand_id
1 'polypeptide(L)' 'MTVVSCPTCGKKVEWKPENKFRPFCSERCKQIDLGAWAEEKYTIPGAPPGDADDESISKE' A
#
# COMPACT_ATOMS: atom_id res chain seq x y z
N MET A 1 -11.29 8.85 -17.27
CA MET A 1 -10.23 7.83 -17.22
C MET A 1 -9.52 7.95 -15.88
N THR A 2 -9.42 6.87 -15.12
CA THR A 2 -8.75 6.89 -13.81
C THR A 2 -7.24 6.68 -14.00
N VAL A 3 -6.42 7.57 -13.46
CA VAL A 3 -4.96 7.48 -13.49
C VAL A 3 -4.45 7.47 -12.05
N VAL A 4 -3.60 6.51 -11.73
CA VAL A 4 -3.01 6.35 -10.39
C VAL A 4 -1.49 6.53 -10.46
N SER A 5 -0.87 6.88 -9.34
CA SER A 5 0.60 6.87 -9.22
C SER A 5 1.06 5.46 -8.84
N CYS A 6 2.06 4.93 -9.54
CA CYS A 6 2.75 3.71 -9.15
C CYS A 6 3.36 3.92 -7.75
N PRO A 7 3.05 3.11 -6.73
CA PRO A 7 3.54 3.33 -5.38
C PRO A 7 5.06 3.14 -5.25
N THR A 8 5.67 2.36 -6.13
CA THR A 8 7.12 2.09 -6.10
C THR A 8 7.96 3.21 -6.71
N CYS A 9 7.49 3.87 -7.78
CA CYS A 9 8.32 4.79 -8.56
C CYS A 9 7.62 6.10 -8.95
N GLY A 10 6.36 6.30 -8.55
CA GLY A 10 5.60 7.52 -8.78
C GLY A 10 5.06 7.70 -10.22
N LYS A 11 5.46 6.87 -11.18
CA LYS A 11 4.97 6.97 -12.57
C LYS A 11 3.44 6.93 -12.63
N LYS A 12 2.84 7.83 -13.41
CA LYS A 12 1.40 7.84 -13.68
C LYS A 12 1.01 6.68 -14.59
N VAL A 13 -0.02 5.93 -14.19
CA VAL A 13 -0.47 4.70 -14.84
C VAL A 13 -1.98 4.74 -14.97
N GLU A 14 -2.49 4.46 -16.17
CA GLU A 14 -3.92 4.35 -16.40
C GLU A 14 -4.49 3.08 -15.76
N TRP A 15 -5.64 3.20 -15.12
CA TRP A 15 -6.35 2.08 -14.52
C TRP A 15 -7.16 1.30 -15.57
N LYS A 16 -6.49 0.49 -16.40
CA LYS A 16 -7.14 -0.31 -17.47
C LYS A 16 -6.74 -1.79 -17.46
N PRO A 17 -7.65 -2.73 -17.84
CA PRO A 17 -7.43 -4.19 -17.80
C PRO A 17 -6.12 -4.68 -18.43
N GLU A 18 -5.66 -3.98 -19.46
CA GLU A 18 -4.45 -4.31 -20.21
C GLU A 18 -3.19 -4.19 -19.34
N ASN A 19 -3.20 -3.29 -18.34
CA ASN A 19 -2.16 -3.29 -17.33
C ASN A 19 -2.46 -4.37 -16.26
N LYS A 20 -1.84 -5.54 -16.46
CA LYS A 20 -1.90 -6.71 -15.57
C LYS A 20 -1.27 -6.47 -14.19
N PHE A 21 -0.50 -5.40 -14.02
CA PHE A 21 0.26 -5.12 -12.80
C PHE A 21 -0.27 -3.94 -12.00
N ARG A 22 -1.49 -3.44 -12.27
CA ARG A 22 -2.09 -2.35 -11.47
C ARG A 22 -2.06 -2.68 -9.97
N PRO A 23 -1.74 -1.72 -9.08
CA PRO A 23 -1.52 -0.29 -9.32
C PRO A 23 -0.12 0.08 -9.87
N PHE A 24 0.76 -0.90 -10.07
CA PHE A 24 2.14 -0.68 -10.51
C PHE A 24 2.25 -0.42 -12.02
N CYS A 25 3.33 0.25 -12.43
CA CYS A 25 3.61 0.51 -13.84
C CYS A 25 4.22 -0.69 -14.58
N SER A 26 4.73 -1.70 -13.86
CA SER A 26 5.38 -2.88 -14.41
C SER A 26 5.52 -3.99 -13.37
N GLU A 27 5.81 -5.20 -13.82
CA GLU A 27 6.14 -6.34 -12.96
C GLU A 27 7.31 -6.04 -12.01
N ARG A 28 8.35 -5.38 -12.50
CA ARG A 28 9.52 -4.99 -11.68
C ARG A 28 9.11 -4.16 -10.46
N CYS A 29 8.22 -3.18 -10.64
CA CYS A 29 7.77 -2.34 -9.52
C CYS A 29 6.96 -3.16 -8.50
N LYS A 30 6.09 -4.06 -8.97
CA LYS A 30 5.37 -5.01 -8.10
C LYS A 30 6.34 -5.86 -7.27
N GLN A 31 7.40 -6.39 -7.88
CA GLN A 31 8.38 -7.23 -7.18
C GLN A 31 9.22 -6.45 -6.16
N ILE A 32 9.59 -5.20 -6.48
CA ILE A 32 10.31 -4.34 -5.52
C ILE A 32 9.45 -4.05 -4.30
N ASP A 33 8.17 -3.72 -4.51
CA ASP A 33 7.21 -3.47 -3.41
C ASP A 33 7.09 -4.72 -2.52
N LEU A 34 6.88 -5.89 -3.13
CA LEU A 34 6.85 -7.17 -2.42
C LEU A 34 8.14 -7.44 -1.63
N GLY A 35 9.30 -7.13 -2.21
CA GLY A 35 10.59 -7.24 -1.52
C GLY A 35 10.69 -6.29 -0.31
N ALA A 36 10.23 -5.05 -0.44
CA ALA A 36 10.22 -4.10 0.66
C ALA A 36 9.31 -4.54 1.82
N TRP A 37 8.18 -5.20 1.52
CA TRP A 37 7.36 -5.87 2.54
C TRP A 37 8.10 -7.02 3.22
N ALA A 38 8.74 -7.89 2.45
CA ALA A 38 9.48 -9.02 2.98
C ALA A 38 10.70 -8.60 3.84
N GLU A 39 11.29 -7.44 3.53
CA GLU A 39 12.41 -6.84 4.27
C GLU A 39 11.95 -5.93 5.43
N GLU A 40 10.65 -5.93 5.78
CA GLU A 40 10.07 -5.13 6.87
C GLU A 40 10.33 -3.62 6.74
N LYS A 41 10.50 -3.11 5.51
CA LYS A 41 10.75 -1.68 5.25
C LYS A 41 9.51 -0.82 5.45
N TYR A 42 8.31 -1.42 5.37
CA TYR A 42 7.06 -0.75 5.66
C TYR A 42 6.69 -0.98 7.11
N THR A 43 6.61 0.10 7.88
CA THR A 43 6.20 0.08 9.28
C THR A 43 5.08 1.10 9.50
N ILE A 44 4.14 0.76 10.37
CA ILE A 44 3.14 1.71 10.85
C ILE A 44 3.60 2.13 12.24
N PRO A 45 3.85 3.43 12.48
CA PRO A 45 4.20 3.91 13.81
C PRO A 45 3.11 3.50 14.82
N GLY A 46 3.52 2.84 15.90
CA GLY A 46 2.60 2.53 17.00
C GLY A 46 2.25 3.79 17.78
N ALA A 47 1.03 3.84 18.31
CA ALA A 47 0.71 4.76 19.39
C ALA A 47 1.59 4.43 20.61
N PRO A 48 1.97 5.43 21.43
CA PRO A 48 2.69 5.16 22.66
C PRO A 48 1.90 4.18 23.55
N PRO A 49 2.59 3.27 24.27
CA PRO A 49 1.93 2.28 25.12
C PRO A 49 1.14 3.01 26.23
N GLY A 50 -0.17 3.10 26.07
CA GLY A 50 -1.08 3.81 26.99
C GLY A 50 -2.31 4.44 26.32
N ASP A 51 -2.24 4.74 25.02
CA ASP A 51 -3.29 5.46 24.29
C ASP A 51 -4.04 4.58 23.28
N ALA A 52 -4.05 3.26 23.47
CA ALA A 52 -4.95 2.38 22.72
C ALA A 52 -6.28 2.32 23.48
N ASP A 53 -7.11 3.35 23.31
CA ASP A 53 -8.50 3.33 23.74
C ASP A 53 -9.22 2.18 23.03
N ASP A 54 -9.50 1.16 23.82
CA ASP A 54 -10.53 0.15 23.62
C ASP A 54 -11.91 0.82 23.57
N GLU A 55 -12.26 1.49 22.47
CA GLU A 55 -13.59 2.09 22.27
C GLU A 55 -14.23 1.65 20.95
N SER A 56 -14.29 0.34 20.68
CA SER A 56 -15.15 -0.16 19.58
C SER A 56 -15.80 -1.53 19.76
N ILE A 57 -15.81 -2.13 20.96
CA ILE A 57 -16.62 -3.34 21.25
C ILE A 57 -17.54 -3.10 22.45
N SER A 58 -18.53 -2.23 22.28
CA SER A 58 -19.84 -2.37 22.92
C SER A 58 -20.78 -1.30 22.38
N LYS A 59 -21.55 -1.66 21.36
CA LYS A 59 -22.78 -0.95 21.00
C LYS A 59 -23.92 -1.96 21.13
N GLU A 60 -24.57 -1.97 22.29
CA GLU A 60 -25.94 -2.48 22.43
C GLU A 60 -26.92 -1.54 21.71
#